data_AF-A0A426WGE3-F1
#
_entry.id   AF-A0A426WGE3-F1
#
_cell.length_a   1.000
_cell.length_b   1.000
_cell.length_c   1.000
_cell.angle_alpha   90.00
_cell.angle_beta   90.00
_cell.angle_gamma   90.00
#
_symmetry.space_group_name_H-M   'P 1'
#
loop_
_entity.id
_entity.type
_entity.pdbx_description
1 polymer ?
#
loop_
_entity_poly.entity_id
_entity_poly.type
_entity_poly.pdbx_seq_one_letter_code
_entity_poly.pdbx_strand_id
1 'polypeptide(L)'
;MRRPLVAGNWKMNGSIESVRELLEGLRAGAGEVKNAEMAVCPPAVFIPQVQEQLSGSVIAWGGQDLSVETSGAFTGEIAASMLNDFSCKYVIVGHSERRTYHGESDELVAKKYAAARAAGLVPILCIGETLEEREQGITEDVCARQLNAVIELEGVEALADGVVAYEPVWAIGTGKTATPEQAQDVHAFIRGRVAEKSGEVAEGLRILYGGSMKPDNARELIGKPDIDGGLIGGASLKAADFLGICTAAN
;
A
#
# COMPACT_ATOMS: atom_id res chain seq x y z
N MET A 1 -2.42 19.72 4.21
CA MET A 1 -3.14 18.65 3.46
C MET A 1 -2.11 17.67 2.95
N ARG A 2 -2.30 16.37 3.20
CA ARG A 2 -1.39 15.32 2.76
C ARG A 2 -1.53 15.12 1.25
N ARG A 3 -0.41 14.91 0.55
CA ARG A 3 -0.43 14.61 -0.89
C ARG A 3 -0.97 13.19 -1.10
N PRO A 4 -2.03 12.98 -1.91
CA PRO A 4 -2.55 11.63 -2.15
C PRO A 4 -1.51 10.72 -2.78
N LEU A 5 -1.52 9.44 -2.41
CA LEU A 5 -0.70 8.39 -3.03
C LEU A 5 -1.61 7.31 -3.63
N VAL A 6 -1.42 7.01 -4.91
CA VAL A 6 -2.09 5.89 -5.57
C VAL A 6 -1.02 4.87 -5.95
N ALA A 7 -1.04 3.74 -5.26
CA ALA A 7 -0.08 2.64 -5.42
C ALA A 7 -0.77 1.43 -6.07
N GLY A 8 -0.28 0.96 -7.22
CA GLY A 8 -0.81 -0.23 -7.88
C GLY A 8 -0.14 -1.51 -7.35
N ASN A 9 -0.88 -2.35 -6.64
CA ASN A 9 -0.45 -3.70 -6.29
C ASN A 9 -0.86 -4.66 -7.42
N TRP A 10 0.10 -5.06 -8.26
CA TRP A 10 -0.18 -5.97 -9.38
C TRP A 10 -0.43 -7.41 -8.94
N LYS A 11 -0.17 -7.73 -7.66
CA LYS A 11 -0.22 -9.09 -7.11
C LYS A 11 0.59 -10.04 -8.00
N MET A 12 0.17 -11.31 -8.10
CA MET A 12 0.80 -12.30 -8.98
C MET A 12 0.26 -12.22 -10.43
N ASN A 13 0.39 -11.06 -11.09
CA ASN A 13 -0.03 -10.86 -12.48
C ASN A 13 1.10 -10.28 -13.35
N GLY A 14 1.09 -10.66 -14.63
CA GLY A 14 1.94 -10.08 -15.65
C GLY A 14 2.68 -11.10 -16.51
N SER A 15 3.00 -10.69 -17.73
CA SER A 15 4.03 -11.25 -18.59
C SER A 15 4.96 -10.12 -19.04
N ILE A 16 6.11 -10.44 -19.64
CA ILE A 16 7.02 -9.40 -20.18
C ILE A 16 6.27 -8.43 -21.11
N GLU A 17 5.39 -8.96 -21.99
CA GLU A 17 4.62 -8.13 -22.91
C GLU A 17 3.58 -7.29 -22.19
N SER A 18 2.75 -7.89 -21.34
CA SER A 18 1.67 -7.15 -20.68
C SER A 18 2.20 -6.09 -19.73
N VAL A 19 3.34 -6.36 -19.08
CA VAL A 19 4.04 -5.37 -18.23
C VAL A 19 4.59 -4.25 -19.11
N ARG A 20 5.16 -4.56 -20.28
CA ARG A 20 5.66 -3.54 -21.20
C ARG A 20 4.54 -2.59 -21.63
N GLU A 21 3.43 -3.15 -22.12
CA GLU A 21 2.26 -2.41 -22.58
C GLU A 21 1.66 -1.55 -21.46
N LEU A 22 1.53 -2.11 -20.25
CA LEU A 22 1.04 -1.38 -19.09
C LEU A 22 1.93 -0.17 -18.77
N LEU A 23 3.25 -0.37 -18.70
CA LEU A 23 4.21 0.69 -18.38
C LEU A 23 4.27 1.78 -19.44
N GLU A 24 4.17 1.42 -20.73
CA GLU A 24 4.08 2.38 -21.83
C GLU A 24 2.82 3.25 -21.70
N GLY A 25 1.66 2.63 -21.44
CA GLY A 25 0.41 3.35 -21.22
C GLY A 25 0.46 4.27 -20.00
N LEU A 26 1.03 3.80 -18.89
CA LEU A 26 1.22 4.61 -17.69
C LEU A 26 2.13 5.80 -17.95
N ARG A 27 3.26 5.60 -18.62
CA ARG A 27 4.21 6.66 -18.96
C ARG A 27 3.60 7.72 -19.88
N ALA A 28 2.79 7.31 -20.84
CA ALA A 28 2.11 8.22 -21.76
C ALA A 28 1.11 9.14 -21.03
N GLY A 29 0.34 8.61 -20.08
CA GLY A 29 -0.67 9.37 -19.34
C GLY A 29 -0.19 10.01 -18.03
N ALA A 30 1.03 9.69 -17.56
CA ALA A 30 1.54 10.17 -16.28
C ALA A 30 1.52 11.70 -16.13
N GLY A 31 1.67 12.43 -17.25
CA GLY A 31 1.62 13.89 -17.29
C GLY A 31 0.25 14.49 -16.94
N GLU A 32 -0.84 13.72 -16.97
CA GLU A 32 -2.18 14.17 -16.62
C GLU A 32 -2.42 14.22 -15.10
N VAL A 33 -1.63 13.47 -14.33
CA VAL A 33 -1.72 13.42 -12.87
C VAL A 33 -0.97 14.60 -12.27
N LYS A 34 -1.67 15.49 -11.57
CA LYS A 34 -1.12 16.75 -11.03
C LYS A 34 -0.88 16.71 -9.54
N ASN A 35 -1.81 16.11 -8.79
CA ASN A 35 -1.80 16.21 -7.34
C ASN A 35 -1.38 14.92 -6.65
N ALA A 36 -1.66 13.75 -7.25
CA ALA A 36 -1.28 12.47 -6.66
C ALA A 36 0.19 12.12 -6.91
N GLU A 37 0.78 11.37 -5.99
CA GLU A 37 1.95 10.55 -6.24
C GLU A 37 1.50 9.19 -6.79
N MET A 38 2.23 8.67 -7.79
CA MET A 38 1.96 7.36 -8.39
C MET A 38 3.06 6.38 -8.04
N ALA A 39 2.67 5.16 -7.66
CA ALA A 39 3.59 4.05 -7.48
C ALA A 39 3.05 2.75 -8.09
N VAL A 40 3.94 1.87 -8.54
CA VAL A 40 3.58 0.50 -8.95
C VAL A 40 4.42 -0.55 -8.22
N CYS A 41 3.79 -1.63 -7.77
CA CYS A 41 4.43 -2.73 -7.05
C CYS A 41 4.21 -4.02 -7.86
N PRO A 42 5.11 -4.37 -8.79
CA PRO A 42 5.04 -5.59 -9.59
C PRO A 42 5.47 -6.85 -8.80
N PRO A 43 5.20 -8.07 -9.29
CA PRO A 43 5.98 -9.25 -8.90
C PRO A 43 7.48 -8.96 -9.01
N ALA A 44 8.28 -9.47 -8.07
CA ALA A 44 9.71 -9.19 -7.99
C ALA A 44 10.48 -9.51 -9.30
N VAL A 45 10.05 -10.54 -10.02
CA VAL A 45 10.62 -10.95 -11.32
C VAL A 45 10.50 -9.89 -12.42
N PHE A 46 9.60 -8.91 -12.27
CA PHE A 46 9.39 -7.81 -13.22
C PHE A 46 9.95 -6.46 -12.75
N ILE A 47 10.53 -6.37 -11.54
CA ILE A 47 11.16 -5.14 -11.04
C ILE A 47 12.25 -4.60 -11.98
N PRO A 48 13.16 -5.43 -12.56
CA PRO A 48 14.15 -4.94 -13.50
C PRO A 48 13.53 -4.25 -14.73
N GLN A 49 12.47 -4.83 -15.26
CA GLN A 49 11.72 -4.27 -16.40
C GLN A 49 11.02 -2.96 -16.02
N VAL A 50 10.43 -2.89 -14.83
CA VAL A 50 9.81 -1.65 -14.30
C VAL A 50 10.85 -0.55 -14.17
N GLN A 51 12.02 -0.83 -13.58
CA GLN A 51 13.11 0.14 -13.48
C GLN A 51 13.53 0.64 -14.86
N GLU A 52 13.78 -0.25 -15.83
CA GLU A 52 14.23 0.11 -17.17
C GLU A 52 13.24 1.07 -17.86
N GLN A 53 11.94 0.77 -17.80
CA GLN A 53 10.92 1.51 -18.54
C GLN A 53 10.46 2.80 -17.84
N LEU A 54 10.49 2.86 -16.50
CA LEU A 54 10.05 4.00 -15.71
C LEU A 54 11.17 4.93 -15.25
N SER A 55 12.44 4.56 -15.44
CA SER A 55 13.56 5.45 -15.15
C SER A 55 13.41 6.80 -15.86
N GLY A 56 13.54 7.90 -15.10
CA GLY A 56 13.32 9.26 -15.59
C GLY A 56 11.85 9.70 -15.69
N SER A 57 10.90 8.84 -15.34
CA SER A 57 9.49 9.21 -15.17
C SER A 57 9.19 9.69 -13.74
N VAL A 58 7.96 10.19 -13.53
CA VAL A 58 7.46 10.60 -12.20
C VAL A 58 6.84 9.45 -11.40
N ILE A 59 6.74 8.26 -11.99
CA ILE A 59 6.11 7.10 -11.37
C ILE A 59 7.16 6.38 -10.53
N ALA A 60 6.90 6.25 -9.23
CA ALA A 60 7.73 5.44 -8.33
C ALA A 60 7.41 3.95 -8.48
N TRP A 61 8.27 3.08 -7.95
CA TRP A 61 7.99 1.65 -7.90
C TRP A 61 8.48 1.04 -6.58
N GLY A 62 8.04 -0.20 -6.33
CA GLY A 62 8.29 -0.88 -5.07
C GLY A 62 8.14 -2.39 -5.13
N GLY A 63 8.52 -3.05 -4.04
CA GLY A 63 8.30 -4.50 -3.85
C GLY A 63 6.90 -4.81 -3.31
N GLN A 64 6.44 -6.04 -3.52
CA GLN A 64 5.19 -6.55 -2.93
C GLN A 64 5.38 -7.19 -1.55
N ASP A 65 6.63 -7.48 -1.18
CA ASP A 65 7.05 -8.01 0.12
C ASP A 65 8.57 -7.85 0.26
N LEU A 66 9.10 -7.99 1.48
CA LEU A 66 10.53 -8.16 1.75
C LEU A 66 10.77 -9.11 2.94
N SER A 67 11.99 -9.62 3.06
CA SER A 67 12.43 -10.41 4.21
C SER A 67 12.82 -9.52 5.39
N VAL A 68 12.74 -10.06 6.61
CA VAL A 68 13.36 -9.42 7.80
C VAL A 68 14.88 -9.55 7.78
N GLU A 69 15.40 -10.48 6.98
CA GLU A 69 16.80 -10.84 6.90
C GLU A 69 17.52 -9.98 5.86
N THR A 70 18.71 -9.51 6.21
CA THR A 70 19.52 -8.66 5.31
C THR A 70 20.28 -9.48 4.26
N SER A 71 20.69 -10.70 4.60
CA SER A 71 21.31 -11.69 3.73
C SER A 71 21.39 -13.04 4.45
N GLY A 72 21.62 -14.13 3.73
CA GLY A 72 21.88 -15.44 4.34
C GLY A 72 21.23 -16.61 3.61
N ALA A 73 21.13 -17.74 4.31
CA ALA A 73 20.57 -18.98 3.79
C ALA A 73 19.03 -18.98 3.80
N PHE A 74 18.44 -18.03 3.08
CA PHE A 74 17.00 -17.81 2.99
C PHE A 74 16.53 -17.96 1.54
N THR A 75 16.59 -19.20 1.04
CA THR A 75 16.30 -19.51 -0.38
C THR A 75 14.93 -19.01 -0.79
N GLY A 76 14.89 -18.07 -1.74
CA GLY A 76 13.65 -17.49 -2.29
C GLY A 76 13.18 -16.19 -1.63
N GLU A 77 13.81 -15.79 -0.53
CA GLU A 77 13.53 -14.51 0.14
C GLU A 77 14.18 -13.33 -0.62
N ILE A 78 13.59 -12.15 -0.45
CA ILE A 78 14.07 -10.90 -1.06
C ILE A 78 14.50 -9.95 0.05
N ALA A 79 15.80 -9.68 0.16
CA ALA A 79 16.30 -8.69 1.11
C ALA A 79 15.97 -7.27 0.64
N ALA A 80 15.81 -6.34 1.58
CA ALA A 80 15.55 -4.93 1.26
C ALA A 80 16.64 -4.31 0.37
N SER A 81 17.91 -4.70 0.55
CA SER A 81 19.01 -4.25 -0.30
C SER A 81 18.85 -4.67 -1.76
N MET A 82 18.25 -5.83 -2.03
CA MET A 82 18.00 -6.28 -3.40
C MET A 82 16.94 -5.40 -4.09
N LEU A 83 15.95 -4.89 -3.35
CA LEU A 83 14.99 -3.91 -3.88
C LEU A 83 15.67 -2.56 -4.17
N ASN A 84 16.60 -2.15 -3.29
CA ASN A 84 17.37 -0.92 -3.46
C ASN A 84 18.27 -0.92 -4.70
N ASP A 85 18.81 -2.08 -5.10
CA ASP A 85 19.59 -2.21 -6.36
C ASP A 85 18.78 -1.78 -7.59
N PHE A 86 17.46 -1.90 -7.54
CA PHE A 86 16.54 -1.47 -8.60
C PHE A 86 15.88 -0.11 -8.30
N SER A 87 16.39 0.65 -7.31
CA SER A 87 15.86 1.95 -6.90
C SER A 87 14.37 1.93 -6.51
N CYS A 88 13.89 0.82 -5.94
CA CYS A 88 12.57 0.77 -5.33
C CYS A 88 12.47 1.84 -4.25
N LYS A 89 11.36 2.59 -4.24
CA LYS A 89 11.03 3.57 -3.20
C LYS A 89 10.12 2.97 -2.13
N TYR A 90 9.16 2.15 -2.57
CA TYR A 90 8.11 1.60 -1.71
C TYR A 90 8.29 0.10 -1.50
N VAL A 91 7.66 -0.44 -0.46
CA VAL A 91 7.47 -1.88 -0.30
C VAL A 91 6.22 -2.18 0.50
N ILE A 92 5.37 -3.08 0.01
CA ILE A 92 4.17 -3.52 0.72
C ILE A 92 4.56 -4.54 1.78
N VAL A 93 4.01 -4.42 2.99
CA VAL A 93 4.22 -5.40 4.07
C VAL A 93 2.89 -5.71 4.76
N GLY A 94 2.68 -6.99 5.11
CA GLY A 94 1.48 -7.43 5.83
C GLY A 94 0.19 -7.35 5.02
N HIS A 95 0.27 -7.43 3.69
CA HIS A 95 -0.93 -7.52 2.85
C HIS A 95 -1.81 -8.69 3.29
N SER A 96 -3.12 -8.52 3.25
CA SER A 96 -4.13 -9.51 3.69
C SER A 96 -3.89 -10.93 3.14
N GLU A 97 -3.51 -11.04 1.85
CA GLU A 97 -3.16 -12.32 1.20
C GLU A 97 -1.94 -12.99 1.85
N ARG A 98 -0.94 -12.23 2.31
CA ARG A 98 0.24 -12.77 3.00
C ARG A 98 -0.08 -13.18 4.43
N ARG A 99 -0.86 -12.37 5.16
CA ARG A 99 -1.35 -12.75 6.49
C ARG A 99 -2.15 -14.04 6.44
N THR A 100 -3.01 -14.19 5.44
CA THR A 100 -3.90 -15.35 5.30
C THR A 100 -3.18 -16.59 4.77
N TYR A 101 -2.46 -16.48 3.63
CA TYR A 101 -1.91 -17.64 2.93
C TYR A 101 -0.50 -18.01 3.39
N HIS A 102 0.25 -17.06 3.95
CA HIS A 102 1.63 -17.26 4.40
C HIS A 102 1.77 -17.16 5.92
N GLY A 103 0.68 -16.91 6.65
CA GLY A 103 0.67 -16.89 8.12
C GLY A 103 1.50 -15.75 8.72
N GLU A 104 1.61 -14.61 8.04
CA GLU A 104 2.37 -13.47 8.57
C GLU A 104 1.67 -12.86 9.79
N SER A 105 2.29 -13.01 10.95
CA SER A 105 1.83 -12.42 12.22
C SER A 105 2.11 -10.92 12.30
N ASP A 106 1.47 -10.24 13.25
CA ASP A 106 1.69 -8.80 13.47
C ASP A 106 3.14 -8.50 13.83
N GLU A 107 3.77 -9.37 14.63
CA GLU A 107 5.17 -9.24 15.04
C GLU A 107 6.13 -9.43 13.84
N LEU A 108 5.82 -10.35 12.93
CA LEU A 108 6.61 -10.55 11.72
C LEU A 108 6.47 -9.34 10.78
N VAL A 109 5.25 -8.84 10.58
CA VAL A 109 4.99 -7.66 9.75
C VAL A 109 5.67 -6.43 10.35
N ALA A 110 5.64 -6.25 11.67
CA ALA A 110 6.36 -5.17 12.35
C ALA A 110 7.88 -5.23 12.10
N LYS A 111 8.47 -6.44 12.14
CA LYS A 111 9.90 -6.62 11.79
C LYS A 111 10.19 -6.32 10.32
N LYS A 112 9.30 -6.71 9.39
CA LYS A 112 9.44 -6.37 7.95
C LYS A 112 9.35 -4.85 7.73
N TYR A 113 8.43 -4.19 8.44
CA TYR A 113 8.30 -2.73 8.44
C TYR A 113 9.59 -2.05 8.93
N ALA A 114 10.15 -2.52 10.06
CA ALA A 114 11.43 -2.05 10.59
C ALA A 114 12.59 -2.27 9.61
N ALA A 115 12.67 -3.46 8.99
CA ALA A 115 13.69 -3.78 8.00
C ALA A 115 13.60 -2.89 6.74
N ALA A 116 12.38 -2.59 6.26
CA ALA A 116 12.17 -1.64 5.17
C ALA A 116 12.71 -0.25 5.52
N ARG A 117 12.31 0.30 6.68
CA ARG A 117 12.74 1.62 7.15
C ARG A 117 14.25 1.70 7.33
N ALA A 118 14.85 0.70 7.96
CA ALA A 118 16.30 0.63 8.17
C ALA A 118 17.09 0.64 6.85
N ALA A 119 16.49 0.13 5.77
CA ALA A 119 17.06 0.14 4.43
C ALA A 119 16.72 1.39 3.60
N GLY A 120 15.97 2.35 4.15
CA GLY A 120 15.55 3.57 3.46
C GLY A 120 14.38 3.40 2.49
N LEU A 121 13.69 2.25 2.53
CA LEU A 121 12.44 2.04 1.80
C LEU A 121 11.27 2.65 2.59
N VAL A 122 10.24 3.09 1.88
CA VAL A 122 8.97 3.56 2.48
C VAL A 122 8.01 2.37 2.57
N PRO A 123 7.79 1.79 3.77
CA PRO A 123 6.85 0.69 3.91
C PRO A 123 5.39 1.16 3.73
N ILE A 124 4.61 0.35 2.99
CA ILE A 124 3.15 0.43 2.93
C ILE A 124 2.63 -0.69 3.84
N LEU A 125 2.30 -0.33 5.08
CA LEU A 125 1.78 -1.23 6.11
C LEU A 125 0.31 -1.53 5.85
N CYS A 126 0.02 -2.77 5.47
CA CYS A 126 -1.34 -3.24 5.29
C CYS A 126 -1.93 -3.74 6.62
N ILE A 127 -3.12 -3.21 6.95
CA ILE A 127 -3.93 -3.58 8.11
C ILE A 127 -5.39 -3.72 7.69
N GLY A 128 -6.18 -4.50 8.41
CA GLY A 128 -7.56 -4.75 8.07
C GLY A 128 -8.15 -5.93 8.81
N GLU A 129 -9.48 -5.95 8.89
CA GLU A 129 -10.27 -6.98 9.53
C GLU A 129 -10.92 -7.94 8.51
N THR A 130 -11.04 -9.20 8.92
CA THR A 130 -11.81 -10.23 8.20
C THR A 130 -13.32 -10.01 8.34
N LEU A 131 -14.11 -10.75 7.54
CA LEU A 131 -15.57 -10.69 7.64
C LEU A 131 -16.07 -11.12 9.01
N GLU A 132 -15.49 -12.18 9.58
CA GLU A 132 -15.87 -12.69 10.90
C GLU A 132 -15.59 -11.65 12.00
N GLU A 133 -14.40 -11.03 11.99
CA GLU A 133 -14.04 -9.96 12.93
C GLU A 133 -14.96 -8.74 12.79
N ARG A 134 -15.35 -8.38 11.55
CA ARG A 134 -16.32 -7.29 11.32
C ARG A 134 -17.70 -7.62 11.87
N GLU A 135 -18.19 -8.84 11.62
CA GLU A 135 -19.51 -9.30 12.12
C GLU A 135 -19.55 -9.41 13.65
N GLN A 136 -18.39 -9.61 14.28
CA GLN A 136 -18.22 -9.54 15.73
C GLN A 136 -18.11 -8.11 16.28
N GLY A 137 -17.98 -7.09 15.41
CA GLY A 137 -17.87 -5.69 15.81
C GLY A 137 -16.49 -5.29 16.34
N ILE A 138 -15.43 -6.02 15.97
CA ILE A 138 -14.06 -5.82 16.48
C ILE A 138 -13.10 -5.22 15.44
N THR A 139 -13.61 -4.53 14.41
CA THR A 139 -12.80 -3.88 13.37
C THR A 139 -11.71 -2.96 13.95
N GLU A 140 -12.09 -2.11 14.92
CA GLU A 140 -11.19 -1.17 15.57
C GLU A 140 -10.09 -1.89 16.37
N ASP A 141 -10.46 -2.92 17.14
CA ASP A 141 -9.51 -3.71 17.93
C ASP A 141 -8.47 -4.42 17.04
N VAL A 142 -8.91 -4.97 15.90
CA VAL A 142 -8.01 -5.62 14.93
C VAL A 142 -7.05 -4.62 14.31
N CYS A 143 -7.56 -3.49 13.82
CA CYS A 143 -6.73 -2.45 13.22
C CYS A 143 -5.75 -1.86 14.24
N ALA A 144 -6.20 -1.63 15.48
CA ALA A 144 -5.35 -1.15 16.56
C ALA A 144 -4.26 -2.16 16.91
N ARG A 145 -4.58 -3.46 17.04
CA ARG A 145 -3.59 -4.51 17.33
C ARG A 145 -2.50 -4.56 16.26
N GLN A 146 -2.88 -4.59 14.98
CA GLN A 146 -1.94 -4.66 13.86
C GLN A 146 -1.06 -3.40 13.78
N LEU A 147 -1.63 -2.21 14.01
CA LEU A 147 -0.89 -0.95 14.04
C LEU A 147 0.05 -0.86 15.26
N ASN A 148 -0.43 -1.27 16.44
CA ASN A 148 0.33 -1.21 17.68
C ASN A 148 1.57 -2.10 17.64
N ALA A 149 1.55 -3.23 16.92
CA ALA A 149 2.74 -4.08 16.79
C ALA A 149 3.94 -3.33 16.19
N VAL A 150 3.73 -2.42 15.23
CA VAL A 150 4.78 -1.55 14.68
C VAL A 150 5.19 -0.49 15.71
N ILE A 151 4.21 0.15 16.35
CA ILE A 151 4.45 1.21 17.34
C ILE A 151 5.21 0.69 18.56
N GLU A 152 4.93 -0.53 19.02
CA GLU A 152 5.59 -1.15 20.17
C GLU A 152 7.02 -1.56 19.84
N LEU A 153 7.30 -1.94 18.60
CA LEU A 153 8.64 -2.32 18.15
C LEU A 153 9.53 -1.10 17.88
N GLU A 154 9.02 -0.11 17.13
CA GLU A 154 9.84 0.98 16.56
C GLU A 154 9.48 2.38 17.09
N GLY A 155 8.45 2.50 17.93
CA GLY A 155 7.89 3.77 18.38
C GLY A 155 6.90 4.38 17.38
N VAL A 156 6.09 5.34 17.82
CA VAL A 156 5.09 6.00 16.95
C VAL A 156 5.75 6.81 15.82
N GLU A 157 6.93 7.38 16.07
CA GLU A 157 7.66 8.17 15.09
C GLU A 157 8.06 7.37 13.85
N ALA A 158 8.16 6.05 13.98
CA ALA A 158 8.42 5.17 12.85
C ALA A 158 7.37 5.29 11.73
N LEU A 159 6.12 5.60 12.10
CA LEU A 159 5.03 5.75 11.14
C LEU A 159 5.21 6.97 10.22
N ALA A 160 6.01 7.97 10.61
CA ALA A 160 6.33 9.12 9.77
C ALA A 160 7.14 8.75 8.51
N ASP A 161 7.87 7.62 8.56
CA ASP A 161 8.68 7.13 7.44
C ASP A 161 7.89 6.20 6.50
N GLY A 162 6.60 5.96 6.77
CA GLY A 162 5.80 4.98 6.05
C GLY A 162 4.42 5.47 5.64
N VAL A 163 3.61 4.51 5.23
CA VAL A 163 2.22 4.68 4.80
C VAL A 163 1.41 3.54 5.38
N VAL A 164 0.15 3.78 5.77
CA VAL A 164 -0.79 2.72 6.16
C VAL A 164 -1.77 2.48 5.02
N ALA A 165 -2.11 1.24 4.72
CA ALA A 165 -3.18 0.87 3.80
C ALA A 165 -4.24 0.06 4.55
N TYR A 166 -5.44 0.61 4.68
CA TYR A 166 -6.58 -0.08 5.28
C TYR A 166 -7.26 -0.99 4.25
N GLU A 167 -7.28 -2.29 4.53
CA GLU A 167 -7.91 -3.33 3.72
C GLU A 167 -9.21 -3.80 4.40
N PRO A 168 -10.40 -3.44 3.89
CA PRO A 168 -11.63 -4.12 4.30
C PRO A 168 -11.64 -5.54 3.71
N VAL A 169 -10.94 -6.50 4.35
CA VAL A 169 -10.64 -7.83 3.78
C VAL A 169 -11.92 -8.55 3.36
N TRP A 170 -13.00 -8.36 4.11
CA TRP A 170 -14.34 -8.87 3.83
C TRP A 170 -14.94 -8.42 2.47
N ALA A 171 -14.45 -7.31 1.91
CA ALA A 171 -14.87 -6.74 0.63
C ALA A 171 -13.89 -7.05 -0.53
N ILE A 172 -12.70 -7.59 -0.24
CA ILE A 172 -11.68 -7.85 -1.28
C ILE A 172 -12.07 -9.08 -2.10
N GLY A 173 -12.29 -8.90 -3.40
CA GLY A 173 -12.59 -10.01 -4.32
C GLY A 173 -13.97 -10.66 -4.16
N THR A 174 -14.81 -10.15 -3.24
CA THR A 174 -16.14 -10.72 -2.95
C THR A 174 -17.27 -10.07 -3.74
N GLY A 175 -16.98 -8.99 -4.48
CA GLY A 175 -18.00 -8.16 -5.15
C GLY A 175 -18.79 -7.25 -4.20
N LYS A 176 -18.60 -7.39 -2.87
CA LYS A 176 -19.04 -6.40 -1.88
C LYS A 176 -18.08 -5.22 -1.91
N THR A 177 -18.60 -4.01 -1.70
CA THR A 177 -17.79 -2.79 -1.67
C THR A 177 -18.14 -2.07 -0.37
N ALA A 178 -17.14 -1.70 0.43
CA ALA A 178 -17.36 -0.82 1.58
C ALA A 178 -17.81 0.55 1.07
N THR A 179 -18.77 1.18 1.73
CA THR A 179 -19.18 2.53 1.36
C THR A 179 -18.05 3.53 1.69
N PRO A 180 -18.01 4.69 1.03
CA PRO A 180 -17.05 5.73 1.37
C PRO A 180 -17.09 6.17 2.83
N GLU A 181 -18.27 6.14 3.47
CA GLU A 181 -18.43 6.41 4.90
C GLU A 181 -17.77 5.32 5.75
N GLN A 182 -18.00 4.04 5.44
CA GLN A 182 -17.35 2.94 6.17
C GLN A 182 -15.83 2.98 6.05
N ALA A 183 -15.30 3.35 4.88
CA ALA A 183 -13.88 3.56 4.69
C ALA A 183 -13.37 4.75 5.53
N GLN A 184 -14.09 5.88 5.49
CA GLN A 184 -13.75 7.07 6.25
C GLN A 184 -13.74 6.81 7.76
N ASP A 185 -14.73 6.09 8.30
CA ASP A 185 -14.82 5.81 9.75
C ASP A 185 -13.57 5.07 10.25
N VAL A 186 -13.13 4.03 9.51
CA VAL A 186 -11.93 3.26 9.89
C VAL A 186 -10.65 4.08 9.69
N HIS A 187 -10.57 4.89 8.62
CA HIS A 187 -9.42 5.78 8.42
C HIS A 187 -9.29 6.83 9.53
N ALA A 188 -10.41 7.44 9.93
CA ALA A 188 -10.46 8.39 11.04
C ALA A 188 -10.03 7.72 12.36
N PHE A 189 -10.49 6.48 12.60
CA PHE A 189 -10.05 5.68 13.74
C PHE A 189 -8.53 5.44 13.74
N ILE A 190 -7.97 4.96 12.61
CA ILE A 190 -6.53 4.71 12.47
C ILE A 190 -5.74 5.99 12.78
N ARG A 191 -6.14 7.12 12.20
CA ARG A 191 -5.48 8.41 12.46
C ARG A 191 -5.60 8.83 13.92
N GLY A 192 -6.79 8.70 14.50
CA GLY A 192 -7.05 8.99 15.92
C GLY A 192 -6.15 8.16 16.84
N ARG A 193 -5.98 6.88 16.55
CA ARG A 193 -5.11 5.97 17.30
C ARG A 193 -3.64 6.40 17.27
N VAL A 194 -3.17 6.90 16.14
CA VAL A 194 -1.81 7.49 16.05
C VAL A 194 -1.75 8.80 16.83
N ALA A 195 -2.79 9.64 16.74
CA ALA A 195 -2.85 10.96 17.38
C ALA A 195 -2.83 10.88 18.91
N GLU A 196 -3.34 9.80 19.51
CA GLU A 196 -3.22 9.51 20.95
C GLU A 196 -1.76 9.46 21.44
N LYS A 197 -0.83 9.12 20.54
CA LYS A 197 0.61 8.99 20.85
C LYS A 197 1.43 10.16 20.29
N SER A 198 1.12 10.61 19.07
CA SER A 198 1.76 11.76 18.44
C SER A 198 0.81 12.42 17.42
N GLY A 199 0.36 13.63 17.72
CA GLY A 199 -0.49 14.42 16.83
C GLY A 199 0.21 14.82 15.53
N GLU A 200 1.51 15.11 15.59
CA GLU A 200 2.32 15.48 14.43
C GLU A 200 2.43 14.32 13.43
N VAL A 201 2.76 13.11 13.91
CA VAL A 201 2.79 11.90 13.07
C VAL A 201 1.43 11.63 12.47
N ALA A 202 0.36 11.73 13.26
CA ALA A 202 -0.99 11.48 12.78
C ALA A 202 -1.42 12.46 11.68
N GLU A 203 -1.02 13.72 11.78
CA GLU A 203 -1.34 14.74 10.76
C GLU A 203 -0.57 14.49 9.44
N GLY A 204 0.68 14.02 9.53
CA GLY A 204 1.53 13.72 8.38
C GLY A 204 1.28 12.35 7.73
N LEU A 205 0.79 11.37 8.49
CA LEU A 205 0.64 9.98 8.03
C LEU A 205 -0.37 9.86 6.89
N ARG A 206 0.05 9.27 5.77
CA ARG A 206 -0.87 8.91 4.68
C ARG A 206 -1.55 7.58 4.99
N ILE A 207 -2.88 7.56 4.88
CA ILE A 207 -3.71 6.35 5.05
C ILE A 207 -4.44 6.07 3.73
N LEU A 208 -4.09 4.98 3.07
CA LEU A 208 -4.63 4.57 1.78
C LEU A 208 -5.81 3.63 1.97
N TYR A 209 -6.81 3.74 1.09
CA TYR A 209 -7.87 2.76 1.01
C TYR A 209 -7.43 1.58 0.13
N GLY A 210 -7.38 0.38 0.70
CA GLY A 210 -7.01 -0.89 0.04
C GLY A 210 -8.19 -1.71 -0.45
N GLY A 211 -9.43 -1.22 -0.30
CA GLY A 211 -10.62 -1.87 -0.86
C GLY A 211 -10.79 -1.61 -2.36
N SER A 212 -11.93 -2.05 -2.92
CA SER A 212 -12.21 -1.87 -4.34
C SER A 212 -12.40 -0.39 -4.71
N MET A 213 -11.36 0.22 -5.29
CA MET A 213 -11.40 1.56 -5.87
C MET A 213 -11.24 1.49 -7.40
N LYS A 214 -12.10 2.21 -8.10
CA LYS A 214 -12.22 2.30 -9.57
C LYS A 214 -12.36 3.77 -9.98
N PRO A 215 -12.15 4.13 -11.26
CA PRO A 215 -12.26 5.52 -11.70
C PRO A 215 -13.59 6.20 -11.34
N ASP A 216 -14.69 5.46 -11.35
CA ASP A 216 -16.04 5.97 -11.10
C ASP A 216 -16.32 6.33 -9.63
N ASN A 217 -15.67 5.65 -8.68
CA ASN A 217 -15.84 5.89 -7.24
C ASN A 217 -14.63 6.57 -6.56
N ALA A 218 -13.49 6.66 -7.24
CA ALA A 218 -12.25 7.18 -6.67
C ALA A 218 -12.38 8.61 -6.14
N ARG A 219 -13.10 9.49 -6.85
CA ARG A 219 -13.29 10.89 -6.41
C ARG A 219 -14.04 10.99 -5.08
N GLU A 220 -15.05 10.15 -4.88
CA GLU A 220 -15.84 10.16 -3.64
C GLU A 220 -15.03 9.63 -2.46
N LEU A 221 -14.27 8.56 -2.66
CA LEU A 221 -13.39 7.99 -1.65
C LEU A 221 -12.25 8.95 -1.29
N ILE A 222 -11.51 9.46 -2.28
CA ILE A 222 -10.38 10.39 -2.06
C ILE A 222 -10.86 11.73 -1.49
N GLY A 223 -12.12 12.11 -1.73
CA GLY A 223 -12.73 13.30 -1.14
C GLY A 223 -13.01 13.19 0.36
N LYS A 224 -12.86 12.01 0.98
CA LYS A 224 -13.05 11.83 2.42
C LYS A 224 -11.84 12.38 3.20
N PRO A 225 -12.06 13.04 4.37
CA PRO A 225 -11.00 13.78 5.07
C PRO A 225 -9.75 12.98 5.44
N ASP A 226 -9.89 11.69 5.73
CA ASP A 226 -8.82 10.84 6.22
C ASP A 226 -8.34 9.80 5.20
N ILE A 227 -8.87 9.83 3.97
CA ILE A 227 -8.46 8.96 2.87
C ILE A 227 -7.43 9.69 2.00
N ASP A 228 -6.17 9.26 2.10
CA ASP A 228 -5.03 9.90 1.44
C ASP A 228 -4.60 9.18 0.14
N GLY A 229 -5.55 8.51 -0.53
CA GLY A 229 -5.33 7.78 -1.77
C GLY A 229 -5.71 6.30 -1.66
N GLY A 230 -5.02 5.43 -2.42
CA GLY A 230 -5.43 4.04 -2.54
C GLY A 230 -4.30 3.06 -2.86
N LEU A 231 -4.45 1.83 -2.34
CA LEU A 231 -3.66 0.66 -2.71
C LEU A 231 -4.50 -0.20 -3.67
N ILE A 232 -4.24 -0.07 -4.96
CA ILE A 232 -5.13 -0.51 -6.03
C ILE A 232 -4.74 -1.91 -6.51
N GLY A 233 -5.66 -2.87 -6.38
CA GLY A 233 -5.51 -4.21 -6.95
C GLY A 233 -5.79 -4.26 -8.45
N GLY A 234 -6.84 -4.98 -8.87
CA GLY A 234 -7.10 -5.29 -10.29
C GLY A 234 -7.22 -4.10 -11.24
N ALA A 235 -7.70 -2.94 -10.78
CA ALA A 235 -7.77 -1.73 -11.61
C ALA A 235 -6.37 -1.16 -11.95
N SER A 236 -5.32 -1.55 -11.23
CA SER A 236 -3.94 -1.14 -11.54
C SER A 236 -3.32 -1.90 -12.72
N LEU A 237 -3.95 -2.98 -13.18
CA LEU A 237 -3.48 -3.80 -14.31
C LEU A 237 -3.85 -3.22 -15.68
N LYS A 238 -4.56 -2.09 -15.70
CA LYS A 238 -4.96 -1.38 -16.92
C LYS A 238 -4.55 0.08 -16.78
N ALA A 239 -3.76 0.58 -17.71
CA ALA A 239 -3.22 1.94 -17.63
C ALA A 239 -4.34 3.00 -17.51
N ALA A 240 -5.40 2.90 -18.33
CA ALA A 240 -6.52 3.83 -18.30
C ALA A 240 -7.26 3.86 -16.96
N ASP A 241 -7.51 2.70 -16.36
CA ASP A 241 -8.20 2.61 -15.08
C ASP A 241 -7.33 3.18 -13.94
N PHE A 242 -6.04 2.82 -13.92
CA PHE A 242 -5.12 3.32 -12.91
C PHE A 242 -4.93 4.84 -13.00
N LEU A 243 -4.73 5.38 -14.21
CA LEU A 243 -4.62 6.82 -14.44
C LEU A 243 -5.93 7.55 -14.13
N GLY A 244 -7.09 6.95 -14.41
CA GLY A 244 -8.39 7.46 -14.01
C GLY A 244 -8.52 7.62 -12.49
N ILE A 245 -8.03 6.64 -11.73
CA ILE A 245 -7.97 6.74 -10.26
C ILE A 245 -6.96 7.83 -9.82
N CYS A 246 -5.78 7.88 -10.43
CA CYS A 246 -4.75 8.88 -10.08
C CYS A 246 -5.23 10.32 -10.34
N THR A 247 -5.94 10.54 -11.44
CA THR A 247 -6.50 11.86 -11.81
C THR A 247 -7.75 12.22 -11.02
N ALA A 248 -8.42 11.26 -10.35
CA ALA A 248 -9.52 11.57 -9.45
C ALA A 248 -9.07 12.40 -8.22
N ALA A 249 -7.77 12.42 -7.93
CA ALA A 249 -7.13 13.26 -6.91
C ALA A 249 -6.71 14.66 -7.41
N ASN A 250 -6.86 14.96 -8.70
CA ASN A 250 -6.54 16.27 -9.29
C ASN A 250 -7.46 17.40 -8.80
#